data_AF-A0A959ABZ6-F1
#
_entry.id   AF-A0A959ABZ6-F1
#
_cell.length_a   1.000
_cell.length_b   1.000
_cell.length_c   1.000
_cell.angle_alpha   90.00
_cell.angle_beta   90.00
_cell.angle_gamma   90.00
#
_symmetry.space_group_name_H-M   'P 1'
#
loop_
_entity.id
_entity.type
_entity.pdbx_description
1 polymer ?
#
loop_
_entity_poly.entity_id
_entity_poly.type
_entity_poly.pdbx_seq_one_letter_code
_entity_poly.pdbx_strand_id
1 'polypeptide(L)'
;MSIKLFFPVLLSTLVIISCAVRPKGEFSQASAPPAPNYADKNNWAAHPDKNDPADKTPIPELKSVGNDAPVDVLFFYPTTYTGTKRYENQWNADVKDSRINKKTDGSAIQFQASIFNGVGRVYAPRYRQAHLNVFYNKK
;
A
#
# COMPACT_ATOMS: atom_id res chain seq x y z
N MET A 1 20.23 22.28 -41.15
CA MET A 1 18.95 22.10 -40.43
C MET A 1 19.28 21.91 -38.95
N SER A 2 18.98 22.92 -38.12
CA SER A 2 19.57 23.09 -36.78
C SER A 2 19.08 22.07 -35.74
N ILE A 3 20.00 21.23 -35.26
CA ILE A 3 19.86 20.34 -34.09
C ILE A 3 19.42 21.10 -32.81
N LYS A 4 19.66 22.42 -32.75
CA LYS A 4 19.33 23.28 -31.59
C LYS A 4 17.83 23.46 -31.33
N LEU A 5 16.95 23.16 -32.30
CA LEU A 5 15.50 23.26 -32.12
C LEU A 5 14.86 21.98 -31.55
N PHE A 6 15.53 20.83 -31.64
CA PHE A 6 15.00 19.54 -31.18
C PHE A 6 15.09 19.36 -29.66
N PHE A 7 16.14 19.91 -29.02
CA PHE A 7 16.39 19.76 -27.59
C PHE A 7 15.32 20.39 -26.67
N PRO A 8 14.82 21.63 -26.90
CA PRO A 8 13.76 22.20 -26.07
C PRO A 8 12.38 21.56 -26.30
N VAL A 9 12.12 21.02 -27.50
CA VAL A 9 10.87 20.30 -27.82
C VAL A 9 10.87 18.90 -27.16
N LEU A 10 12.00 18.20 -27.15
CA LEU A 10 12.17 16.94 -26.43
C LEU A 10 12.07 17.12 -24.91
N LEU A 11 12.59 18.23 -24.38
CA LEU A 11 12.49 18.56 -22.95
C LEU A 11 11.05 18.95 -22.55
N SER A 12 10.30 19.65 -23.40
CA SER A 12 8.90 20.02 -23.14
C SER A 12 7.93 18.83 -23.24
N THR A 13 8.22 17.85 -24.09
CA THR A 13 7.40 16.62 -24.20
C THR A 13 7.59 15.68 -23.01
N LEU A 14 8.74 15.72 -22.33
CA LEU A 14 8.98 14.92 -21.11
C LEU A 14 8.16 15.38 -19.89
N VAL A 15 7.74 16.65 -19.84
CA VAL A 15 7.12 17.27 -18.64
C VAL A 15 5.64 16.90 -18.46
N ILE A 16 4.98 16.31 -19.46
CA ILE A 16 3.51 16.16 -19.49
C ILE A 16 3.01 14.78 -19.00
N ILE A 17 3.88 13.91 -18.47
CA ILE A 17 3.49 12.51 -18.15
C ILE A 17 2.94 12.33 -16.71
N SER A 18 2.94 13.37 -15.87
CA SER A 18 2.38 13.24 -14.51
C SER A 18 0.86 13.43 -14.52
N CYS A 19 0.11 12.33 -14.70
CA CYS A 19 -1.33 12.30 -14.47
C CYS A 19 -1.63 11.50 -13.20
N ALA A 20 -2.02 12.21 -12.14
CA ALA A 20 -2.73 11.58 -11.03
C ALA A 20 -4.11 11.10 -11.53
N VAL A 21 -4.52 9.93 -11.05
CA VAL A 21 -5.75 9.25 -11.39
C VAL A 21 -6.74 9.53 -10.27
N ARG A 22 -7.94 9.95 -10.67
CA ARG A 22 -9.07 10.15 -9.78
C ARG A 22 -10.17 9.17 -10.14
N PRO A 23 -10.73 8.45 -9.17
CA PRO A 23 -11.91 7.65 -9.40
C PRO A 23 -13.03 8.52 -9.94
N LYS A 24 -13.75 8.02 -10.94
CA LYS A 24 -14.87 8.73 -11.58
C LYS A 24 -16.16 8.43 -10.84
N GLY A 25 -17.08 9.40 -10.83
CA GLY A 25 -18.37 9.28 -10.17
C GLY A 25 -18.27 9.26 -8.65
N GLU A 26 -19.41 9.14 -7.98
CA GLU A 26 -19.46 9.01 -6.53
C GLU A 26 -19.08 7.61 -6.06
N PHE A 27 -18.77 7.48 -4.77
CA PHE A 27 -18.60 6.16 -4.16
C PHE A 27 -19.91 5.37 -4.23
N SER A 28 -19.82 4.09 -4.60
CA SER A 28 -20.93 3.15 -4.56
C SER A 28 -20.50 1.88 -3.84
N GLN A 29 -21.25 1.51 -2.80
CA GLN A 29 -21.03 0.26 -2.08
C GLN A 29 -21.14 -0.96 -3.01
N ALA A 30 -21.97 -0.88 -4.06
CA ALA A 30 -22.16 -1.96 -5.02
C ALA A 30 -20.94 -2.22 -5.92
N SER A 31 -20.06 -1.22 -6.11
CA SER A 31 -18.82 -1.38 -6.87
C SER A 31 -17.60 -1.69 -6.00
N ALA A 32 -17.78 -1.74 -4.67
CA ALA A 32 -16.70 -2.12 -3.78
C ALA A 32 -16.28 -3.59 -4.04
N PRO A 33 -14.97 -3.90 -4.06
CA PRO A 33 -14.49 -5.28 -4.15
C PRO A 33 -15.08 -6.15 -3.03
N PRO A 34 -15.07 -7.49 -3.15
CA PRO A 34 -15.53 -8.37 -2.09
C PRO A 34 -14.81 -8.09 -0.75
N ALA A 35 -15.50 -8.35 0.36
CA ALA A 35 -14.86 -8.29 1.67
C ALA A 35 -13.76 -9.39 1.76
N PRO A 36 -12.59 -9.07 2.34
CA PRO A 36 -11.54 -10.08 2.58
C PRO A 36 -12.03 -11.17 3.53
N ASN A 37 -11.65 -12.42 3.26
CA ASN A 37 -11.83 -13.54 4.19
C ASN A 37 -10.57 -13.68 5.05
N TYR A 38 -10.62 -13.24 6.31
CA TYR A 38 -9.44 -13.25 7.19
C TYR A 38 -9.07 -14.64 7.72
N ALA A 39 -9.87 -15.69 7.45
CA ALA A 39 -9.41 -17.06 7.65
C ALA A 39 -8.31 -17.46 6.64
N ASP A 40 -8.21 -16.76 5.51
CA ASP A 40 -7.13 -16.94 4.53
C ASP A 40 -5.94 -16.02 4.86
N LYS A 41 -4.78 -16.62 5.15
CA LYS A 41 -3.53 -15.93 5.47
C LYS A 41 -3.06 -14.99 4.35
N ASN A 42 -3.49 -15.18 3.11
CA ASN A 42 -3.16 -14.28 2.00
C ASN A 42 -3.83 -12.90 2.12
N ASN A 43 -4.95 -12.81 2.85
CA ASN A 43 -5.62 -11.56 3.18
C ASN A 43 -4.98 -10.83 4.36
N TRP A 44 -3.78 -11.24 4.78
CA TRP A 44 -2.95 -10.54 5.75
C TRP A 44 -1.69 -10.04 5.07
N ALA A 45 -1.40 -8.75 5.23
CA ALA A 45 -0.14 -8.15 4.83
C ALA A 45 0.98 -8.63 5.78
N ALA A 46 0.69 -8.73 7.08
CA ALA A 46 1.53 -9.36 8.08
C ALA A 46 0.75 -10.32 9.00
N HIS A 47 1.35 -11.47 9.36
CA HIS A 47 0.76 -12.44 10.29
C HIS A 47 1.87 -13.29 10.93
N PRO A 48 1.80 -13.67 12.23
CA PRO A 48 2.86 -14.44 12.91
C PRO A 48 3.18 -15.82 12.32
N ASP A 49 2.34 -16.32 11.41
CA ASP A 49 2.50 -17.63 10.77
C ASP A 49 2.87 -17.48 9.28
N LYS A 50 3.39 -16.30 8.91
CA LYS A 50 3.72 -15.93 7.54
C LYS A 50 5.07 -15.24 7.57
N ASN A 51 5.91 -15.53 6.58
CA ASN A 51 7.11 -14.72 6.32
C ASN A 51 6.70 -13.50 5.49
N ASP A 52 6.89 -12.32 6.04
CA ASP A 52 6.48 -11.07 5.41
C ASP A 52 7.42 -9.89 5.75
N PRO A 53 7.27 -8.73 5.09
CA PRO A 53 8.21 -7.65 5.32
C PRO A 53 8.17 -7.03 6.72
N ALA A 54 7.13 -7.29 7.52
CA ALA A 54 7.12 -6.84 8.90
C ALA A 54 8.23 -7.55 9.68
N ASP A 55 8.60 -8.80 9.35
CA ASP A 55 9.64 -9.60 10.03
C ASP A 55 11.06 -9.02 9.95
N LYS A 56 11.28 -8.00 9.12
CA LYS A 56 12.59 -7.35 9.01
C LYS A 56 12.90 -6.57 10.28
N THR A 57 14.17 -6.52 10.64
CA THR A 57 14.67 -5.67 11.72
C THR A 57 15.73 -4.71 11.18
N PRO A 58 15.78 -3.46 11.68
CA PRO A 58 16.68 -2.44 11.15
C PRO A 58 18.15 -2.71 11.52
N ILE A 59 18.39 -3.46 12.59
CA ILE A 59 19.72 -3.81 13.11
C ILE A 59 19.73 -5.26 13.62
N PRO A 60 20.86 -5.98 13.57
CA PRO A 60 20.96 -7.39 14.00
C PRO A 60 20.62 -7.64 15.48
N GLU A 61 20.77 -6.63 16.34
CA GLU A 61 20.54 -6.71 17.78
C GLU A 61 19.05 -6.69 18.14
N LEU A 62 18.22 -6.06 17.29
CA LEU A 62 16.78 -6.12 17.45
C LEU A 62 16.30 -7.47 16.91
N LYS A 63 15.94 -8.37 17.83
CA LYS A 63 15.36 -9.68 17.50
C LYS A 63 13.84 -9.63 17.61
N SER A 64 13.18 -10.41 16.75
CA SER A 64 11.76 -10.67 16.93
C SER A 64 11.53 -11.46 18.22
N VAL A 65 10.52 -11.08 18.99
CA VAL A 65 10.05 -11.89 20.14
C VAL A 65 9.25 -13.12 19.71
N GLY A 66 8.89 -13.21 18.42
CA GLY A 66 8.23 -14.37 17.83
C GLY A 66 6.96 -14.77 18.58
N ASN A 67 6.79 -16.08 18.80
CA ASN A 67 5.62 -16.64 19.49
C ASN A 67 5.60 -16.37 21.00
N ASP A 68 6.73 -15.99 21.59
CA ASP A 68 6.86 -15.66 23.00
C ASP A 68 6.49 -14.20 23.30
N ALA A 69 5.96 -13.48 22.29
CA ALA A 69 5.57 -12.10 22.45
C ALA A 69 4.53 -11.93 23.58
N PRO A 70 4.72 -10.97 24.50
CA PRO A 70 3.77 -10.71 25.56
C PRO A 70 2.46 -10.07 25.07
N VAL A 71 2.43 -9.54 23.84
CA VAL A 71 1.28 -8.84 23.27
C VAL A 71 1.08 -9.15 21.78
N ASP A 72 -0.15 -8.95 21.32
CA ASP A 72 -0.51 -8.91 19.90
C ASP A 72 -0.62 -7.46 19.42
N VAL A 73 -0.04 -7.16 18.26
CA VAL A 73 -0.09 -5.83 17.65
C VAL A 73 -0.92 -5.89 16.37
N LEU A 74 -2.08 -5.23 16.40
CA LEU A 74 -2.89 -5.01 15.21
C LEU A 74 -2.45 -3.69 14.53
N PHE A 75 -1.82 -3.79 13.37
CA PHE A 75 -1.29 -2.65 12.61
C PHE A 75 -2.14 -2.33 11.38
N PHE A 76 -2.65 -1.10 11.30
CA PHE A 76 -3.34 -0.57 10.12
C PHE A 76 -2.41 0.39 9.36
N TYR A 77 -2.19 0.12 8.08
CA TYR A 77 -1.26 0.90 7.25
C TYR A 77 -1.93 2.12 6.60
N PRO A 78 -1.19 3.21 6.30
CA PRO A 78 -1.74 4.29 5.49
C PRO A 78 -2.16 3.80 4.10
N THR A 79 -3.10 4.49 3.44
CA THR A 79 -3.46 4.11 2.07
C THR A 79 -2.26 4.22 1.14
N THR A 80 -1.96 3.12 0.47
CA THR A 80 -0.99 3.06 -0.62
C THR A 80 -1.69 3.10 -1.98
N TYR A 81 -3.02 3.23 -1.99
CA TYR A 81 -3.86 3.40 -3.18
C TYR A 81 -3.99 4.90 -3.49
N THR A 82 -3.00 5.43 -4.21
CA THR A 82 -2.70 6.88 -4.26
C THR A 82 -3.14 7.56 -5.56
N GLY A 83 -3.65 6.82 -6.54
CA GLY A 83 -3.98 7.34 -7.86
C GLY A 83 -2.73 7.62 -8.70
N THR A 84 -1.56 7.07 -8.38
CA THR A 84 -0.33 7.38 -9.17
C THR A 84 -0.19 6.47 -10.39
N LYS A 85 -1.08 5.48 -10.53
CA LYS A 85 -1.08 4.50 -11.61
C LYS A 85 -2.47 4.43 -12.25
N ARG A 86 -2.52 4.22 -13.56
CA ARG A 86 -3.78 4.21 -14.35
C ARG A 86 -4.85 3.22 -13.86
N TYR A 87 -4.44 2.12 -13.23
CA TYR A 87 -5.34 1.10 -12.67
C TYR A 87 -5.87 1.47 -11.27
N GLU A 88 -5.34 2.53 -10.64
CA GLU A 88 -5.83 3.05 -9.36
C GLU A 88 -7.02 4.00 -9.59
N ASN A 89 -8.05 3.52 -10.28
CA ASN A 89 -9.17 4.35 -10.77
C ASN A 89 -10.52 4.03 -10.12
N GLN A 90 -10.54 3.24 -9.05
CA GLN A 90 -11.72 2.91 -8.26
C GLN A 90 -11.67 3.60 -6.89
N TRP A 91 -12.81 3.67 -6.19
CA TRP A 91 -12.84 4.27 -4.85
C TRP A 91 -12.19 3.39 -3.76
N ASN A 92 -12.17 2.07 -3.96
CA ASN A 92 -11.50 1.13 -3.07
C ASN A 92 -10.57 0.21 -3.86
N ALA A 93 -9.39 -0.07 -3.30
CA ALA A 93 -8.52 -1.12 -3.81
C ALA A 93 -9.10 -2.51 -3.52
N ASP A 94 -8.95 -3.43 -4.48
CA ASP A 94 -9.18 -4.86 -4.24
C ASP A 94 -8.02 -5.42 -3.42
N VAL A 95 -8.33 -6.17 -2.36
CA VAL A 95 -7.34 -6.86 -1.51
C VAL A 95 -6.52 -7.90 -2.28
N LYS A 96 -7.00 -8.33 -3.46
CA LYS A 96 -6.31 -9.24 -4.37
C LYS A 96 -5.41 -8.53 -5.39
N ASP A 97 -5.38 -7.19 -5.46
CA ASP A 97 -4.48 -6.48 -6.38
C ASP A 97 -3.02 -6.65 -5.93
N SER A 98 -2.29 -7.52 -6.62
CA SER A 98 -0.89 -7.85 -6.30
C SER A 98 0.06 -6.67 -6.40
N ARG A 99 -0.23 -5.66 -7.23
CA ARG A 99 0.62 -4.47 -7.39
C ARG A 99 0.48 -3.54 -6.19
N ILE A 100 -0.76 -3.32 -5.75
CA ILE A 100 -1.01 -2.56 -4.52
C ILE A 100 -0.44 -3.30 -3.32
N ASN A 101 -0.66 -4.61 -3.23
CA ASN A 101 -0.12 -5.43 -2.15
C ASN A 101 1.41 -5.33 -2.09
N LYS A 102 2.12 -5.49 -3.21
CA LYS A 102 3.58 -5.34 -3.25
C LYS A 102 4.04 -3.95 -2.79
N LYS A 103 3.30 -2.90 -3.14
CA LYS A 103 3.59 -1.51 -2.70
C LYS A 103 3.36 -1.36 -1.19
N THR A 104 2.25 -1.86 -0.66
CA THR A 104 1.94 -1.86 0.78
C THR A 104 3.02 -2.60 1.56
N ASP A 105 3.33 -3.81 1.13
CA ASP A 105 4.29 -4.72 1.75
C ASP A 105 5.71 -4.10 1.79
N GLY A 106 6.18 -3.55 0.67
CA GLY A 106 7.49 -2.90 0.57
C GLY A 106 7.56 -1.48 1.13
N SER A 107 6.49 -0.96 1.75
CA SER A 107 6.45 0.39 2.33
C SER A 107 6.02 0.37 3.79
N ALA A 108 4.74 0.60 4.08
CA ALA A 108 4.23 0.71 5.45
C ALA A 108 4.49 -0.56 6.27
N ILE A 109 4.32 -1.75 5.68
CA ILE A 109 4.59 -3.00 6.39
C ILE A 109 6.07 -3.11 6.71
N GLN A 110 6.94 -2.98 5.71
CA GLN A 110 8.38 -3.09 5.90
C GLN A 110 8.97 -2.03 6.85
N PHE A 111 8.58 -0.77 6.71
CA PHE A 111 9.26 0.35 7.38
C PHE A 111 8.54 0.88 8.61
N GLN A 112 7.27 0.52 8.83
CA GLN A 112 6.49 0.99 9.98
C GLN A 112 6.03 -0.16 10.86
N ALA A 113 5.50 -1.25 10.30
CA ALA A 113 5.04 -2.38 11.11
C ALA A 113 6.20 -3.14 11.77
N SER A 114 7.37 -3.17 11.14
CA SER A 114 8.56 -3.90 11.62
C SER A 114 9.08 -3.47 12.99
N ILE A 115 8.82 -2.23 13.41
CA ILE A 115 9.23 -1.75 14.74
C ILE A 115 8.62 -2.58 15.87
N PHE A 116 7.47 -3.21 15.62
CA PHE A 116 6.72 -3.97 16.62
C PHE A 116 7.25 -5.38 16.86
N ASN A 117 8.11 -5.92 15.99
CA ASN A 117 8.69 -7.26 16.17
C ASN A 117 9.44 -7.44 17.49
N GLY A 118 10.00 -6.37 18.06
CA GLY A 118 10.72 -6.43 19.33
C GLY A 118 9.82 -6.58 20.55
N VAL A 119 8.50 -6.50 20.41
CA VAL A 119 7.55 -6.52 21.55
C VAL A 119 6.29 -7.35 21.30
N GLY A 120 5.88 -7.53 20.05
CA GLY A 120 4.57 -8.10 19.73
C GLY A 120 4.56 -8.99 18.50
N ARG A 121 3.61 -9.92 18.48
CA ARG A 121 3.18 -10.64 17.27
C ARG A 121 2.42 -9.66 16.37
N VAL A 122 2.93 -9.41 15.17
CA VAL A 122 2.35 -8.40 14.26
C VAL A 122 1.28 -9.01 13.37
N TYR A 123 0.09 -8.41 13.41
CA TYR A 123 -1.03 -8.69 12.54
C TYR A 123 -1.37 -7.44 11.74
N ALA A 124 -1.29 -7.50 10.41
CA ALA A 124 -1.69 -6.40 9.54
C ALA A 124 -2.69 -6.91 8.49
N PRO A 125 -4.00 -6.74 8.67
CA PRO A 125 -5.01 -7.24 7.74
C PRO A 125 -4.95 -6.47 6.42
N ARG A 126 -5.13 -7.16 5.28
CA ARG A 126 -5.43 -6.48 4.02
C ARG A 126 -6.89 -6.07 4.00
N TYR A 127 -7.14 -4.77 3.79
CA TYR A 127 -8.49 -4.22 3.66
C TYR A 127 -8.65 -3.44 2.36
N ARG A 128 -9.92 -3.15 2.03
CA ARG A 128 -10.34 -2.31 0.92
C ARG A 128 -9.90 -0.86 1.14
N GLN A 129 -8.63 -0.57 0.84
CA GLN A 129 -8.03 0.75 1.03
C GLN A 129 -8.86 1.81 0.29
N ALA A 130 -9.24 2.87 0.98
CA ALA A 130 -9.84 4.03 0.33
C ALA A 130 -8.80 4.70 -0.57
N HIS A 131 -9.24 5.11 -1.76
CA HIS A 131 -8.41 5.90 -2.66
C HIS A 131 -8.02 7.23 -1.99
N LEU A 132 -6.75 7.65 -2.12
CA LEU A 132 -6.21 8.84 -1.45
C LEU A 132 -7.05 10.12 -1.67
N ASN A 133 -7.64 10.27 -2.85
CA ASN A 133 -8.55 11.39 -3.17
C ASN A 133 -9.77 11.52 -2.25
N VAL A 134 -10.13 10.52 -1.44
CA VAL A 134 -11.16 10.65 -0.39
C VAL A 134 -10.81 11.78 0.60
N PHE A 135 -9.52 12.03 0.84
CA PHE A 135 -9.07 13.08 1.76
C PHE A 135 -8.98 14.48 1.13
N TYR A 136 -9.09 14.59 -0.19
CA TYR A 136 -9.00 15.87 -0.92
C TYR A 136 -10.34 16.36 -1.47
N ASN A 137 -11.36 15.51 -1.48
CA ASN A 137 -12.71 15.94 -1.80
C ASN A 137 -13.21 16.85 -0.68
N LYS A 138 -13.23 18.17 -0.94
CA LYS A 138 -13.99 19.11 -0.12
C LYS A 138 -15.48 18.83 -0.31
N LYS A 139 -16.23 18.85 0.79
CA LYS A 139 -17.70 18.92 0.77
C LYS A 139 -18.15 20.21 0.09
#